data_AF-A0A2D7FP13-F1
#
_entry.id   AF-A0A2D7FP13-F1
#
_cell.length_a   1.000
_cell.length_b   1.000
_cell.length_c   1.000
_cell.angle_alpha   90.00
_cell.angle_beta   90.00
_cell.angle_gamma   90.00
#
_symmetry.space_group_name_H-M   'P 1'
#
loop_
_entity.id
_entity.type
_entity.pdbx_description
1 polymer ?
#
loop_
_entity_poly.entity_id
_entity_poly.type
_entity_poly.pdbx_seq_one_letter_code
_entity_poly.pdbx_strand_id
1 'polypeptide(L)'
;MFDIGWTEMLVLGVVALLVLGPRELPNMLRTVGRYARQMRDMATEFRAQVNEISNEIDTKAQLQKLAEKDLDIDLPDLFEDGAKDKEEK
;
A
#
# COMPACT_ATOMS: atom_id res chain seq x y z
N MET A 1 -34.64 6.83 3.29
CA MET A 1 -34.69 7.09 1.82
C MET A 1 -33.74 6.22 1.00
N PHE A 2 -33.16 5.15 1.59
CA PHE A 2 -32.65 3.98 0.88
C PHE A 2 -32.96 2.77 1.76
N ASP A 3 -34.25 2.43 1.85
CA ASP A 3 -34.69 1.21 2.51
C ASP A 3 -34.50 0.06 1.52
N ILE A 4 -33.23 -0.31 1.28
CA ILE A 4 -32.93 -1.55 0.55
C ILE A 4 -33.08 -2.69 1.55
N GLY A 5 -34.32 -3.14 1.71
CA GLY A 5 -34.65 -4.31 2.50
C GLY A 5 -34.49 -5.60 1.69
N TRP A 6 -34.79 -6.71 2.37
CA TRP A 6 -34.82 -8.04 1.76
C TRP A 6 -35.81 -8.11 0.58
N THR A 7 -36.92 -7.37 0.68
CA THR A 7 -37.97 -7.32 -0.35
C THR A 7 -37.47 -6.63 -1.61
N GLU A 8 -36.83 -5.46 -1.50
CA GLU A 8 -36.28 -4.71 -2.62
C GLU A 8 -35.22 -5.51 -3.37
N MET A 9 -34.35 -6.22 -2.64
CA MET A 9 -33.36 -7.12 -3.26
C MET A 9 -34.00 -8.26 -4.05
N LEU A 10 -35.11 -8.82 -3.56
CA LEU A 10 -35.85 -9.87 -4.25
C LEU A 10 -36.49 -9.33 -5.54
N VAL A 11 -37.12 -8.16 -5.47
CA VAL A 11 -37.71 -7.48 -6.64
C VAL A 11 -36.64 -7.18 -7.70
N LEU A 12 -35.50 -6.61 -7.29
CA LEU A 12 -34.37 -6.37 -8.20
C LEU A 12 -33.84 -7.67 -8.82
N GLY A 13 -33.75 -8.75 -8.03
CA GLY A 13 -33.38 -10.07 -8.52
C GLY A 13 -34.34 -10.57 -9.60
N VAL A 14 -35.65 -10.48 -9.39
CA VAL A 14 -36.66 -10.88 -10.38
C VAL A 14 -36.56 -10.02 -11.65
N VAL A 15 -36.44 -8.70 -11.51
CA VAL A 15 -36.28 -7.79 -12.65
C VAL A 15 -35.02 -8.10 -13.43
N ALA A 16 -33.89 -8.32 -12.77
CA ALA A 16 -32.63 -8.70 -13.41
C ALA A 16 -32.76 -10.03 -14.16
N LEU A 17 -33.45 -11.02 -13.60
CA LEU A 17 -33.72 -12.30 -14.26
C LEU A 17 -34.65 -12.15 -15.47
N LEU A 18 -35.62 -11.23 -15.45
CA LEU A 18 -36.50 -10.97 -16.59
C LEU A 18 -35.78 -10.26 -17.74
N VAL A 19 -34.94 -9.26 -17.42
CA VAL A 19 -34.25 -8.45 -18.43
C VAL A 19 -33.07 -9.19 -19.03
N LEU A 20 -32.21 -9.78 -18.19
CA LEU A 20 -31.02 -10.48 -18.67
C LEU A 20 -31.31 -11.94 -19.00
N GLY A 21 -32.30 -12.56 -18.35
CA GLY A 21 -32.59 -13.98 -18.45
C GLY A 21 -32.00 -14.81 -17.30
N PRO A 22 -32.72 -15.82 -16.78
CA PRO A 22 -32.27 -16.62 -15.63
C PRO A 22 -31.07 -17.53 -15.92
N ARG A 23 -30.78 -17.78 -17.20
CA ARG A 23 -29.62 -18.58 -17.63
C ARG A 23 -28.42 -17.70 -17.95
N GLU A 24 -28.64 -16.49 -18.48
CA GLU A 24 -27.58 -15.52 -18.81
C GLU A 24 -26.93 -14.96 -17.56
N LEU A 25 -27.70 -14.52 -16.56
CA LEU A 25 -27.18 -13.88 -15.34
C LEU A 25 -26.06 -14.71 -14.66
N PRO A 26 -26.26 -16.00 -14.34
CA PRO A 26 -25.20 -16.79 -13.72
C PRO A 26 -24.01 -17.07 -14.67
N ASN A 27 -24.24 -17.11 -15.98
CA ASN A 27 -23.16 -17.30 -16.97
C ASN A 27 -22.29 -16.03 -17.10
N MET A 28 -22.91 -14.85 -17.08
CA MET A 28 -22.22 -13.55 -17.06
C MET A 28 -21.43 -13.37 -15.78
N LEU A 29 -22.01 -13.70 -14.61
CA LEU A 29 -21.29 -13.65 -13.33
C LEU A 29 -20.08 -14.59 -13.31
N ARG A 30 -20.18 -15.79 -13.89
CA ARG A 30 -19.04 -16.71 -14.01
C ARG A 30 -17.95 -16.14 -14.90
N THR A 31 -18.32 -15.49 -15.99
CA THR A 31 -17.39 -14.89 -16.95
C THR A 31 -16.67 -13.70 -16.31
N VAL A 32 -17.43 -12.73 -15.81
CA VAL A 32 -16.90 -11.57 -15.08
C VAL A 32 -16.08 -12.00 -13.87
N GLY A 33 -16.53 -13.02 -13.13
CA GLY A 33 -15.80 -13.57 -11.99
C GLY A 33 -14.44 -14.15 -12.37
N ARG A 34 -14.32 -14.80 -13.53
CA ARG A 34 -13.02 -15.29 -14.04
C ARG A 34 -12.08 -14.13 -14.35
N TYR A 35 -12.57 -13.09 -15.03
CA TYR A 35 -11.76 -11.89 -15.31
C TYR A 35 -11.36 -11.16 -14.02
N ALA A 36 -12.30 -10.97 -13.09
CA ALA A 36 -12.03 -10.34 -11.80
C ALA A 36 -11.00 -11.14 -10.98
N ARG A 37 -11.06 -12.48 -11.03
CA ARG A 37 -10.07 -13.34 -10.39
C ARG A 37 -8.69 -13.17 -11.01
N GLN A 38 -8.60 -13.20 -12.33
CA GLN A 38 -7.34 -12.98 -13.04
C GLN A 38 -6.73 -11.60 -12.69
N MET A 39 -7.54 -10.53 -12.67
CA MET A 39 -7.08 -9.21 -12.25
C MET A 39 -6.63 -9.18 -10.79
N ARG A 40 -7.32 -9.92 -9.90
CA ARG A 40 -6.93 -10.02 -8.49
C ARG A 40 -5.62 -10.78 -8.32
N ASP A 41 -5.42 -11.85 -9.07
CA ASP A 41 -4.19 -12.63 -9.06
C ASP A 41 -3.03 -11.75 -9.56
N MET A 42 -3.20 -11.03 -10.66
CA MET A 42 -2.23 -10.04 -11.15
C MET A 42 -1.94 -8.94 -10.12
N ALA A 43 -2.98 -8.39 -9.47
CA ALA A 43 -2.79 -7.40 -8.42
C ALA A 43 -2.07 -7.96 -7.18
N THR A 44 -2.24 -9.26 -6.91
CA THR A 44 -1.54 -9.95 -5.81
C THR A 44 -0.06 -10.12 -6.14
N GLU A 45 0.26 -10.53 -7.37
CA GLU A 45 1.63 -10.60 -7.87
C GLU A 45 2.30 -9.22 -7.90
N PHE A 46 1.58 -8.18 -8.31
CA PHE A 46 2.08 -6.81 -8.33
C PHE A 46 2.37 -6.30 -6.91
N ARG A 47 1.48 -6.59 -5.96
CA ARG A 47 1.72 -6.28 -4.54
C ARG A 47 2.93 -7.04 -3.99
N ALA A 48 3.11 -8.31 -4.38
CA ALA A 48 4.26 -9.09 -3.96
C ALA A 48 5.57 -8.48 -4.49
N GLN A 49 5.63 -8.14 -5.79
CA GLN A 49 6.79 -7.49 -6.41
C GLN A 49 7.06 -6.10 -5.83
N VAL A 50 6.01 -5.29 -5.62
CA VAL A 50 6.13 -3.98 -4.98
C VAL A 50 6.61 -4.12 -3.54
N ASN A 51 6.19 -5.13 -2.78
CA ASN A 51 6.68 -5.37 -1.42
C ASN A 51 8.14 -5.83 -1.41
N GLU A 52 8.58 -6.60 -2.38
CA GLU A 52 9.99 -7.02 -2.52
C GLU A 52 10.88 -5.81 -2.82
N ILE A 53 10.49 -4.98 -3.79
CA ILE A 53 11.16 -3.71 -4.09
C ILE A 53 11.04 -2.74 -2.90
N SER A 54 9.89 -2.69 -2.23
CA SER A 54 9.68 -1.80 -1.08
C SER A 54 10.51 -2.25 0.10
N ASN A 55 10.72 -3.54 0.34
CA ASN A 55 11.65 -4.00 1.36
C ASN A 55 13.10 -3.58 1.05
N GLU A 56 13.49 -3.56 -0.23
CA GLU A 56 14.78 -2.96 -0.65
C GLU A 56 14.80 -1.43 -0.47
N ILE A 57 13.67 -0.75 -0.63
CA ILE A 57 13.54 0.71 -0.43
C ILE A 57 13.36 1.07 1.06
N ASP A 58 12.81 0.18 1.89
CA ASP A 58 12.63 0.36 3.34
C ASP A 58 13.99 0.38 4.04
N THR A 59 15.05 -0.10 3.38
CA THR A 59 16.42 0.19 3.80
C THR A 59 16.66 1.70 3.89
N LYS A 60 16.07 2.54 3.02
CA LYS A 60 16.18 4.01 3.09
C LYS A 60 15.32 4.63 4.19
N ALA A 61 14.15 4.09 4.48
CA ALA A 61 13.31 4.56 5.59
C ALA A 61 13.86 4.10 6.96
N GLN A 62 14.49 2.93 7.02
CA GLN A 62 15.28 2.46 8.15
C GLN A 62 16.59 3.26 8.30
N LEU A 63 17.26 3.64 7.20
CA LEU A 63 18.40 4.58 7.22
C LEU A 63 17.99 5.97 7.71
N GLN A 64 16.79 6.47 7.40
CA GLN A 64 16.29 7.72 7.97
C GLN A 64 15.97 7.58 9.47
N LYS A 65 15.42 6.43 9.90
CA LYS A 65 15.22 6.14 11.33
C LYS A 65 16.54 5.88 12.09
N LEU A 66 17.60 5.43 11.42
CA LEU A 66 18.96 5.33 11.97
C LEU A 66 19.66 6.70 11.99
N ALA A 67 19.55 7.49 10.92
CA ALA A 67 20.12 8.83 10.82
C ALA A 67 19.46 9.84 11.77
N GLU A 68 18.16 9.70 12.04
CA GLU A 68 17.46 10.48 13.06
C GLU A 68 17.81 10.03 14.49
N LYS A 69 18.22 8.77 14.68
CA LYS A 69 18.67 8.23 15.98
C LYS A 69 20.15 8.52 16.29
N ASP A 70 20.99 8.78 15.27
CA ASP A 70 22.37 9.23 15.41
C ASP A 70 22.50 10.76 15.64
N LEU A 71 21.39 11.51 15.68
CA LEU A 71 21.37 12.94 16.04
C LEU A 71 21.13 13.16 17.55
N ASP A 72 21.76 12.35 18.40
CA ASP A 72 21.78 12.57 19.87
C ASP A 72 23.13 12.16 20.49
N ILE A 73 24.24 12.42 19.78
CA ILE A 73 25.59 12.22 20.32
C ILE A 73 26.32 13.57 20.29
N ASP A 74 26.39 14.16 21.48
CA ASP A 74 27.33 15.17 21.97
C ASP A 74 28.54 15.39 21.05
N LEU A 75 28.73 16.62 20.56
CA LEU A 75 30.03 17.03 20.01
C LEU A 75 31.01 17.15 21.20
N PRO A 76 32.03 16.28 21.33
CA PRO A 76 33.10 16.55 22.26
C PRO A 76 34.06 17.57 21.61
N ASP A 77 34.20 18.73 22.25
CA ASP A 77 35.42 19.50 22.59
C ASP A 77 36.66 19.50 21.66
N LEU A 78 36.57 19.08 20.39
CA LEU A 78 37.71 18.97 19.47
C LEU A 78 38.16 20.31 18.85
N PHE A 79 37.71 21.43 19.40
CA PHE A 79 38.17 22.76 18.99
C PHE A 79 38.90 23.54 20.10
N GLU A 80 39.07 22.98 21.31
CA GLU A 80 39.77 23.69 22.40
C GLU A 80 41.30 23.45 22.47
N ASP A 81 41.87 22.44 21.81
CA ASP A 81 43.28 22.03 22.02
C ASP A 81 44.19 22.22 20.80
N GLY A 82 44.15 23.38 20.12
CA GLY A 82 44.99 23.58 18.93
C GLY A 82 45.44 25.00 18.59
N ALA A 83 44.95 26.04 19.27
CA ALA A 83 45.26 27.43 18.92
C ALA A 83 45.97 28.21 20.04
N LYS A 84 46.62 27.51 20.98
CA LYS A 84 47.57 28.10 21.92
C LYS A 84 48.97 27.55 21.66
N ASP A 85 49.63 28.10 20.65
CA ASP A 85 51.07 28.33 20.62
C ASP A 85 51.46 28.63 19.18
N LYS A 86 51.68 29.92 18.89
CA LYS A 86 52.93 30.39 18.28
C LYS A 86 52.89 31.91 18.11
N GLU A 87 53.69 32.54 18.97
CA GLU A 87 54.67 33.60 18.65
C GLU A 87 54.05 34.88 18.07
N GLU A 88 53.86 35.96 18.83
CA GLU A 88 54.91 36.75 19.51
C GLU A 88 56.25 36.74 18.74
N LYS A 89 56.27 37.49 17.63
CA LYS A 89 57.31 38.49 17.35
C LYS A 89 56.92 39.44 16.24
#